data_AF-A0A358ID64-F1
#
_entry.id   AF-A0A358ID64-F1
#
_cell.length_a   1.000
_cell.length_b   1.000
_cell.length_c   1.000
_cell.angle_alpha   90.00
_cell.angle_beta   90.00
_cell.angle_gamma   90.00
#
_symmetry.space_group_name_H-M   'P 1'
#
loop_
_entity.id
_entity.type
_entity.pdbx_description
1 polymer ?
#
loop_
_entity_poly.entity_id
_entity_poly.type
_entity_poly.pdbx_seq_one_letter_code
_entity_poly.pdbx_strand_id
1 'polypeptide(L)'
;MTYISSLLWLLILVVGTAYVLMPSSHGVTVAPPLIIKAPLFSLLVFTASLLFLPKIFGLIASLSNDRDAFGGPLRMVVSVVTETVFSVLLAPVMMLSHARFVAEIMLGRSVDWVAQDREGSDLTWREALRTARWPLVIGLGWGSTTLLLSPLFFLWMSPIFLGLILSVPLVRWTSLQSLGQRSQAAGLLLVSTETAPPDEIIFVRAAKDALSVAQDSIQADKLTDTMSVAPTPLPPVSRIMYNAERGLFDLRQGRPLFITDKGASLSDGGLVSGALVAAVDGLDLDSLDRFRAMGTEALRLVVTAHRISSMGLSPAEINELEHAGYSIPLRRAVNMQEILGLACSSDVVHETAASQLSLATPGEAAGLSLVRLSRLLPAVIAMPVGIPPASRIDEALSTGELLSVDVGEVNEYYTASCDGNVVAISEAPVPLTESEESRFVLFRESHGLQEHVAIIVGNPKYWPDPLPVRLHSACFTGDLFGSLKCDCGEQLLGSMKFFEEKGGGVLLYLAQEGRGIGLNNKFRAYTLQENGLDTVDADRTLGFGPDERRYGVAAQILHEIGIGRIELLTNNPDKVQAMQDAGIEVVNRRPLHGTLNRYNRPYVEAKVARAGHWLHDMLAQSTAGD
;
A
#
# COMPACT_ATOMS: atom_id res chain seq x y z
N MET A 1 -45.14 13.65 7.97
CA MET A 1 -46.42 12.91 8.07
C MET A 1 -46.26 11.40 7.84
N THR A 2 -45.44 10.94 6.88
CA THR A 2 -45.26 9.50 6.56
C THR A 2 -44.68 8.66 7.71
N TYR A 3 -43.74 9.18 8.51
CA TYR A 3 -43.12 8.42 9.62
C TYR A 3 -44.09 8.06 10.76
N ILE A 4 -45.13 8.86 11.00
CA ILE A 4 -46.10 8.61 12.08
C ILE A 4 -47.13 7.53 11.67
N SER A 5 -47.25 7.22 10.38
CA SER A 5 -48.25 6.27 9.86
C SER A 5 -48.11 4.86 10.46
N SER A 6 -46.88 4.38 10.68
CA SER A 6 -46.63 3.06 11.29
C SER A 6 -47.05 2.99 12.76
N LEU A 7 -46.82 4.06 13.52
CA LEU A 7 -47.26 4.19 14.90
C LEU A 7 -48.78 4.29 15.00
N LEU A 8 -49.43 5.09 14.14
CA LEU A 8 -50.89 5.20 14.10
C LEU A 8 -51.55 3.88 13.69
N TRP A 9 -51.00 3.18 12.69
CA TRP A 9 -51.47 1.85 12.31
C TRP A 9 -51.39 0.88 13.48
N LEU A 10 -50.25 0.81 14.17
CA LEU A 10 -50.07 -0.07 15.32
C LEU A 10 -51.05 0.30 16.46
N LEU A 11 -51.20 1.59 16.74
CA LEU A 11 -52.13 2.10 17.75
C LEU A 11 -53.58 1.70 17.43
N ILE A 12 -54.03 1.89 16.19
CA ILE A 12 -55.38 1.53 15.74
C ILE A 12 -55.62 0.03 15.93
N LEU A 13 -54.65 -0.82 15.57
CA LEU A 13 -54.80 -2.27 15.73
C LEU A 13 -54.83 -2.70 17.19
N VAL A 14 -53.97 -2.12 18.04
CA VAL A 14 -53.92 -2.44 19.48
C VAL A 14 -55.20 -1.99 20.16
N VAL A 15 -55.65 -0.75 19.93
CA VAL A 15 -56.89 -0.21 20.51
C VAL A 15 -58.11 -0.97 19.98
N GLY A 16 -58.15 -1.27 18.69
CA GLY A 16 -59.23 -2.05 18.07
C GLY A 16 -59.30 -3.47 18.66
N THR A 17 -58.15 -4.12 18.86
CA THR A 17 -58.10 -5.45 19.50
C THR A 17 -58.55 -5.36 20.95
N ALA A 18 -58.03 -4.40 21.73
CA ALA A 18 -58.44 -4.20 23.12
C ALA A 18 -59.95 -3.96 23.23
N TYR A 19 -60.53 -3.13 22.35
CA TYR A 19 -61.96 -2.89 22.29
C TYR A 19 -62.76 -4.18 22.02
N VAL A 20 -62.34 -5.02 21.08
CA VAL A 20 -63.04 -6.30 20.78
C VAL A 20 -62.91 -7.31 21.92
N LEU A 21 -61.80 -7.26 22.68
CA LEU A 21 -61.55 -8.17 23.80
C LEU A 21 -62.18 -7.71 25.13
N MET A 22 -62.76 -6.50 25.21
CA MET A 22 -63.44 -6.03 26.42
C MET A 22 -64.72 -6.87 26.70
N PRO A 23 -64.97 -7.28 27.96
CA PRO A 23 -66.17 -8.04 28.30
C PRO A 23 -67.49 -7.35 27.91
N SER A 24 -67.52 -6.02 27.93
CA SER A 24 -68.70 -5.20 27.55
C SER A 24 -68.98 -5.15 26.05
N SER A 25 -68.04 -5.56 25.21
CA SER A 25 -68.18 -5.64 23.75
C SER A 25 -68.34 -7.08 23.24
N HIS A 26 -68.40 -8.06 24.15
CA HIS A 26 -68.71 -9.46 23.83
C HIS A 26 -70.10 -9.55 23.19
N GLY A 27 -70.14 -9.62 21.86
CA GLY A 27 -71.37 -9.50 21.06
C GLY A 27 -71.17 -8.73 19.74
N VAL A 28 -70.06 -8.00 19.59
CA VAL A 28 -69.61 -7.50 18.28
C VAL A 28 -69.13 -8.70 17.45
N THR A 29 -70.03 -9.28 16.67
CA THR A 29 -69.69 -10.34 15.73
C THR A 29 -68.96 -9.74 14.54
N VAL A 30 -67.67 -10.07 14.40
CA VAL A 30 -66.97 -9.94 13.12
C VAL A 30 -67.46 -11.10 12.27
N ALA A 31 -68.63 -10.93 11.65
CA ALA A 31 -69.23 -11.95 10.81
C ALA A 31 -68.33 -12.24 9.60
N PRO A 32 -68.25 -13.50 9.14
CA PRO A 32 -67.68 -13.83 7.82
C PRO A 32 -68.42 -13.03 6.72
N PRO A 33 -67.88 -12.91 5.49
CA PRO A 33 -68.29 -11.91 4.50
C PRO A 33 -69.76 -11.96 4.01
N LEU A 34 -70.59 -12.88 4.51
CA LEU A 34 -71.97 -13.04 4.06
C LEU A 34 -72.98 -12.02 4.61
N ILE A 35 -72.72 -11.28 5.71
CA ILE A 35 -73.64 -10.22 6.17
C ILE A 35 -72.84 -9.06 6.79
N ILE A 36 -72.20 -8.26 5.94
CA ILE A 36 -71.67 -6.96 6.36
C ILE A 36 -72.76 -5.91 6.13
N LYS A 37 -73.13 -5.12 7.17
CA LYS A 37 -74.08 -3.99 7.00
C LYS A 37 -73.56 -3.06 5.89
N ALA A 38 -74.46 -2.57 5.03
CA ALA A 38 -74.13 -1.80 3.82
C ALA A 38 -72.96 -0.77 3.95
N PRO A 39 -72.88 0.09 5.00
CA PRO A 39 -71.77 1.05 5.11
C PRO A 39 -70.40 0.41 5.41
N LEU A 40 -70.36 -0.69 6.19
CA LEU A 40 -69.12 -1.41 6.49
C LEU A 40 -68.64 -2.22 5.27
N PHE A 41 -69.58 -2.73 4.46
CA PHE A 41 -69.25 -3.43 3.23
C PHE A 41 -68.63 -2.48 2.21
N SER A 42 -69.24 -1.30 2.04
CA SER A 42 -68.69 -0.24 1.18
C SER A 42 -67.30 0.20 1.62
N LEU A 43 -67.05 0.35 2.93
CA LEU A 43 -65.72 0.70 3.45
C LEU A 43 -64.69 -0.41 3.18
N LEU A 44 -65.08 -1.68 3.36
CA LEU A 44 -64.22 -2.83 3.07
C LEU A 44 -63.86 -2.90 1.58
N VAL A 45 -64.86 -2.78 0.70
CA VAL A 45 -64.65 -2.78 -0.76
C VAL A 45 -63.79 -1.60 -1.19
N PHE A 46 -64.03 -0.41 -0.63
CA PHE A 46 -63.21 0.77 -0.91
C PHE A 46 -61.75 0.57 -0.47
N THR A 47 -61.54 0.05 0.74
CA THR A 47 -60.19 -0.21 1.27
C THR A 47 -59.47 -1.29 0.46
N ALA A 48 -60.16 -2.38 0.13
CA ALA A 48 -59.62 -3.44 -0.72
C ALA A 48 -59.28 -2.92 -2.12
N SER A 49 -60.12 -2.04 -2.69
CA SER A 49 -59.85 -1.39 -3.97
C SER A 49 -58.59 -0.53 -3.89
N LEU A 50 -58.43 0.31 -2.87
CA LEU A 50 -57.22 1.11 -2.70
C LEU A 50 -55.94 0.27 -2.58
N LEU A 51 -56.01 -0.89 -1.92
CA LEU A 51 -54.84 -1.76 -1.70
C LEU A 51 -54.48 -2.61 -2.92
N PHE A 52 -55.47 -3.15 -3.63
CA PHE A 52 -55.24 -4.15 -4.68
C PHE A 52 -55.42 -3.62 -6.11
N LEU A 53 -56.18 -2.55 -6.32
CA LEU A 53 -56.44 -2.02 -7.67
C LEU A 53 -55.15 -1.60 -8.40
N PRO A 54 -54.14 -0.96 -7.77
CA PRO A 54 -52.87 -0.67 -8.44
C PRO A 54 -52.16 -1.94 -8.93
N LYS A 55 -52.19 -3.02 -8.14
CA LYS A 55 -51.61 -4.32 -8.54
C LYS A 55 -52.39 -4.96 -9.68
N ILE A 56 -53.72 -4.87 -9.66
CA ILE A 56 -54.58 -5.36 -10.75
C ILE A 56 -54.30 -4.59 -12.05
N PHE A 57 -54.19 -3.26 -12.00
CA PHE A 57 -53.82 -2.47 -13.17
C PHE A 57 -52.41 -2.77 -13.67
N GLY A 58 -51.44 -2.96 -12.77
CA GLY A 58 -50.09 -3.40 -13.12
C GLY A 58 -50.09 -4.76 -13.83
N LEU A 59 -50.86 -5.73 -13.33
CA LEU A 59 -51.04 -7.04 -13.96
C LEU A 59 -51.68 -6.91 -15.35
N ILE A 60 -52.73 -6.11 -15.50
CA ILE A 60 -53.39 -5.87 -16.80
C ILE A 60 -52.41 -5.25 -17.80
N ALA A 61 -51.67 -4.22 -17.39
CA ALA A 61 -50.69 -3.55 -18.25
C ALA A 61 -49.53 -4.48 -18.64
N SER A 62 -49.09 -5.33 -17.72
CA SER A 62 -47.96 -6.23 -17.96
C SER A 62 -48.38 -7.48 -18.75
N LEU A 63 -49.67 -7.86 -18.75
CA LEU A 63 -50.22 -8.94 -19.58
C LEU A 63 -50.18 -8.62 -21.08
N SER A 64 -50.18 -7.33 -21.45
CA SER A 64 -50.04 -6.92 -22.85
C SER A 64 -48.57 -6.82 -23.29
N ASN A 65 -47.67 -6.41 -22.40
CA ASN A 65 -46.30 -6.03 -22.78
C ASN A 65 -45.23 -7.05 -22.40
N ASP A 66 -45.39 -7.77 -21.29
CA ASP A 66 -44.29 -8.54 -20.66
C ASP A 66 -44.58 -10.03 -20.50
N ARG A 67 -45.77 -10.51 -20.92
CA ARG A 67 -46.23 -11.89 -20.67
C ARG A 67 -45.26 -12.98 -21.17
N ASP A 68 -44.52 -12.70 -22.23
CA ASP A 68 -43.60 -13.66 -22.85
C ASP A 68 -42.34 -13.83 -22.00
N ALA A 69 -41.91 -12.78 -21.28
CA ALA A 69 -40.76 -12.84 -20.38
C ALA A 69 -41.01 -13.77 -19.17
N PHE A 70 -42.27 -13.88 -18.72
CA PHE A 70 -42.68 -14.81 -17.66
C PHE A 70 -42.91 -16.25 -18.17
N GLY A 71 -42.77 -16.51 -19.47
CA GLY A 71 -43.10 -17.80 -20.08
C GLY A 71 -44.61 -18.05 -20.22
N GLY A 72 -45.41 -16.98 -20.29
CA GLY A 72 -46.84 -17.01 -20.56
C GLY A 72 -47.72 -16.37 -19.47
N PRO A 73 -49.00 -16.09 -19.78
CA PRO A 73 -49.90 -15.34 -18.91
C PRO A 73 -50.20 -16.07 -17.59
N LEU A 74 -50.24 -17.40 -17.59
CA LEU A 74 -50.50 -18.19 -16.38
C LEU A 74 -49.38 -18.01 -15.34
N ARG A 75 -48.12 -18.10 -15.76
CA ARG A 75 -46.96 -17.93 -14.87
C ARG A 75 -46.85 -16.52 -14.33
N MET A 76 -47.19 -15.54 -15.15
CA MET A 76 -47.28 -14.15 -14.75
C MET A 76 -48.35 -13.91 -13.67
N VAL A 77 -49.55 -14.48 -13.83
CA VAL A 77 -50.60 -14.43 -12.80
C VAL A 77 -50.13 -15.10 -11.52
N VAL A 78 -49.51 -16.29 -11.61
CA VAL A 78 -48.92 -16.98 -10.45
C VAL A 78 -47.87 -16.10 -9.77
N SER A 79 -46.99 -15.45 -10.53
CA SER A 79 -45.97 -14.53 -10.03
C SER A 79 -46.59 -13.38 -9.21
N VAL A 80 -47.61 -12.70 -9.76
CA VAL A 80 -48.28 -11.58 -9.07
C VAL A 80 -49.03 -12.07 -7.82
N VAL A 81 -49.67 -13.24 -7.88
CA VAL A 81 -50.35 -13.84 -6.71
C VAL A 81 -49.33 -14.19 -5.63
N THR A 82 -48.22 -14.84 -5.98
CA THR A 82 -47.15 -15.19 -5.05
C THR A 82 -46.54 -13.94 -4.41
N GLU A 83 -46.18 -12.92 -5.20
CA GLU A 83 -45.70 -11.63 -4.69
C GLU A 83 -46.72 -11.01 -3.74
N THR A 84 -48.01 -11.03 -4.10
CA THR A 84 -49.06 -10.44 -3.28
C THR A 84 -49.18 -11.12 -1.93
N VAL A 85 -49.14 -12.46 -1.88
CA VAL A 85 -49.14 -13.23 -0.63
C VAL A 85 -47.93 -12.88 0.23
N PHE A 86 -46.72 -12.84 -0.36
CA PHE A 86 -45.50 -12.47 0.37
C PHE A 86 -45.58 -11.04 0.92
N SER A 87 -46.00 -10.07 0.11
CA SER A 87 -46.14 -8.67 0.51
C SER A 87 -47.16 -8.49 1.64
N VAL A 88 -48.29 -9.21 1.61
CA VAL A 88 -49.30 -9.18 2.68
C VAL A 88 -48.73 -9.74 3.99
N LEU A 89 -47.95 -10.81 3.95
CA LEU A 89 -47.35 -11.40 5.15
C LEU A 89 -46.16 -10.58 5.68
N LEU A 90 -45.40 -9.93 4.80
CA LEU A 90 -44.23 -9.12 5.17
C LEU A 90 -44.64 -7.74 5.70
N ALA A 91 -45.75 -7.18 5.23
CA ALA A 91 -46.20 -5.84 5.61
C ALA A 91 -46.32 -5.62 7.14
N PRO A 92 -46.96 -6.49 7.94
CA PRO A 92 -47.00 -6.37 9.40
C PRO A 92 -45.60 -6.35 10.05
N VAL A 93 -44.67 -7.15 9.52
CA VAL A 93 -43.29 -7.24 10.03
C VAL A 93 -42.56 -5.92 9.80
N MET A 94 -42.67 -5.37 8.59
CA MET A 94 -42.08 -4.08 8.23
C MET A 94 -42.71 -2.92 9.01
N MET A 95 -44.04 -2.92 9.17
CA MET A 95 -44.75 -1.88 9.91
C MET A 95 -44.36 -1.86 11.38
N LEU A 96 -44.18 -3.02 12.01
CA LEU A 96 -43.70 -3.12 13.39
C LEU A 96 -42.24 -2.67 13.53
N SER A 97 -41.38 -3.02 12.57
CA SER A 97 -39.99 -2.55 12.52
C SER A 97 -39.91 -1.02 12.39
N HIS A 98 -40.70 -0.43 11.48
CA HIS A 98 -40.77 1.02 11.32
C HIS A 98 -41.35 1.72 12.55
N ALA A 99 -42.40 1.16 13.19
CA ALA A 99 -42.97 1.71 14.41
C ALA A 99 -41.93 1.74 15.54
N ARG A 100 -41.15 0.67 15.68
CA ARG A 100 -40.03 0.61 16.64
C ARG A 100 -38.96 1.64 16.33
N PHE A 101 -38.53 1.75 15.08
CA PHE A 101 -37.53 2.73 14.65
C PHE A 101 -37.92 4.16 15.04
N VAL A 102 -39.18 4.55 14.74
CA VAL A 102 -39.69 5.89 15.09
C VAL A 102 -39.78 6.07 16.61
N ALA A 103 -40.22 5.06 17.35
CA ALA A 103 -40.27 5.12 18.81
C ALA A 103 -38.88 5.26 19.45
N GLU A 104 -37.87 4.56 18.93
CA GLU A 104 -36.48 4.66 19.41
C GLU A 104 -35.92 6.07 19.19
N ILE A 105 -36.18 6.68 18.03
CA ILE A 105 -35.82 8.08 17.75
C ILE A 105 -36.51 9.06 18.72
N MET A 106 -37.83 8.90 18.94
CA MET A 106 -38.57 9.76 19.88
C MET A 106 -38.07 9.65 21.32
N LEU A 107 -37.52 8.50 21.70
CA LEU A 107 -36.91 8.25 23.02
C LEU A 107 -35.44 8.71 23.10
N GLY A 108 -34.93 9.40 22.08
CA GLY A 108 -33.57 9.94 22.05
C GLY A 108 -32.47 8.88 21.87
N ARG A 109 -32.82 7.69 21.37
CA ARG A 109 -31.82 6.65 21.07
C ARG A 109 -31.25 6.86 19.68
N SER A 110 -29.93 6.68 19.54
CA SER A 110 -29.30 6.62 18.23
C SER A 110 -29.75 5.35 17.51
N VAL A 111 -30.07 5.47 16.22
CA VAL A 111 -30.33 4.31 15.37
C VAL A 111 -29.26 4.27 14.28
N ASP A 112 -28.47 3.21 14.28
CA ASP A 112 -27.41 3.02 13.29
C ASP A 112 -28.01 2.64 11.94
N TRP A 113 -27.71 3.45 10.92
CA TRP A 113 -28.04 3.14 9.53
C TRP A 113 -26.86 2.36 8.93
N VAL A 114 -26.82 1.05 9.17
CA VAL A 114 -25.79 0.18 8.60
C VAL A 114 -26.02 0.10 7.09
N ALA A 115 -24.97 0.38 6.30
CA ALA A 115 -25.03 0.23 4.85
C ALA A 115 -25.48 -1.20 4.50
N GLN A 116 -26.47 -1.33 3.62
CA GLN A 116 -26.93 -2.65 3.17
C GLN A 116 -25.78 -3.38 2.49
N ASP A 117 -25.43 -4.55 3.02
CA ASP A 117 -24.47 -5.44 2.38
C ASP A 117 -25.07 -5.91 1.04
N ARG A 118 -24.36 -5.60 -0.05
CA ARG A 118 -24.74 -5.97 -1.42
C ARG A 118 -24.01 -7.24 -1.86
N GLU A 119 -23.15 -7.79 -1.02
CA GLU A 119 -22.55 -9.10 -1.27
C GLU A 119 -23.58 -10.18 -0.91
N GLY A 120 -23.74 -11.16 -1.80
CA GLY A 120 -24.80 -12.16 -1.76
C GLY A 120 -24.66 -13.15 -0.60
N SER A 121 -24.89 -12.71 0.62
CA SER A 121 -24.83 -13.54 1.82
C SER A 121 -26.22 -14.03 2.24
N ASP A 122 -26.35 -15.35 2.35
CA ASP A 122 -27.58 -15.99 2.84
C ASP A 122 -27.64 -15.90 4.37
N LEU A 123 -28.71 -15.33 4.94
CA LEU A 123 -28.86 -15.28 6.40
C LEU A 123 -29.04 -16.69 7.00
N THR A 124 -28.32 -17.02 8.07
CA THR A 124 -28.56 -18.26 8.81
C THR A 124 -29.88 -18.20 9.58
N TRP A 125 -30.45 -19.36 9.96
CA TRP A 125 -31.62 -19.41 10.85
C TRP A 125 -31.41 -18.68 12.17
N ARG A 126 -30.17 -18.69 12.69
CA ARG A 126 -29.81 -18.01 13.93
C ARG A 126 -29.88 -16.49 13.77
N GLU A 127 -29.41 -15.96 12.65
CA GLU A 127 -29.48 -14.53 12.33
C GLU A 127 -30.92 -14.10 12.04
N ALA A 128 -31.66 -14.87 11.24
CA ALA A 128 -33.07 -14.63 10.98
C ALA A 128 -33.88 -14.55 12.29
N LEU A 129 -33.62 -15.47 13.25
CA LEU A 129 -34.24 -15.42 14.57
C LEU A 129 -33.83 -14.16 15.35
N ARG A 130 -32.56 -13.78 15.35
CA ARG A 130 -32.09 -12.56 16.05
C ARG A 130 -32.76 -11.29 15.51
N THR A 131 -32.94 -11.21 14.19
CA THR A 131 -33.57 -10.08 13.51
C THR A 131 -35.08 -10.03 13.75
N ALA A 132 -35.77 -11.17 13.60
CA ALA A 132 -37.23 -11.26 13.64
C ALA A 132 -37.85 -11.72 14.98
N ARG A 133 -37.04 -11.88 16.05
CA ARG A 133 -37.53 -12.35 17.37
C ARG A 133 -38.67 -11.53 17.94
N TRP A 134 -38.63 -10.20 17.80
CA TRP A 134 -39.65 -9.34 18.39
C TRP A 134 -41.00 -9.44 17.67
N PRO A 135 -41.06 -9.35 16.33
CA PRO A 135 -42.26 -9.69 15.57
C PRO A 135 -42.83 -11.08 15.93
N LEU A 136 -41.98 -12.11 16.04
CA LEU A 136 -42.42 -13.46 16.43
C LEU A 136 -43.07 -13.48 17.82
N VAL A 137 -42.40 -12.92 18.83
CA VAL A 137 -42.91 -12.90 20.21
C VAL A 137 -44.22 -12.13 20.32
N ILE A 138 -44.31 -10.98 19.65
CA ILE A 138 -45.53 -10.17 19.60
C ILE A 138 -46.65 -10.93 18.88
N GLY A 139 -46.35 -11.56 17.75
CA GLY A 139 -47.31 -12.35 16.98
C GLY A 139 -47.86 -13.53 17.77
N LEU A 140 -47.01 -14.28 18.48
CA LEU A 140 -47.43 -15.39 19.34
C LEU A 140 -48.25 -14.89 20.52
N GLY A 141 -47.80 -13.88 21.26
CA GLY A 141 -48.52 -13.37 22.43
C GLY A 141 -49.88 -12.75 22.07
N TRP A 142 -49.89 -11.82 21.11
CA TRP A 142 -51.09 -11.12 20.67
C TRP A 142 -52.06 -12.05 19.93
N GLY A 143 -51.52 -12.89 19.04
CA GLY A 143 -52.29 -13.87 18.28
C GLY A 143 -52.93 -14.92 19.18
N SER A 144 -52.18 -15.56 20.09
CA SER A 144 -52.73 -16.57 20.99
C SER A 144 -53.78 -16.00 21.95
N THR A 145 -53.56 -14.80 22.51
CA THR A 145 -54.55 -14.13 23.37
C THR A 145 -55.85 -13.86 22.59
N THR A 146 -55.72 -13.37 21.35
CA THR A 146 -56.88 -13.11 20.50
C THR A 146 -57.60 -14.40 20.10
N LEU A 147 -56.86 -15.47 19.78
CA LEU A 147 -57.43 -16.77 19.43
C LEU A 147 -58.22 -17.38 20.58
N LEU A 148 -57.73 -17.26 21.81
CA LEU A 148 -58.40 -17.80 23.01
C LEU A 148 -59.68 -17.03 23.36
N LEU A 149 -59.67 -15.71 23.20
CA LEU A 149 -60.78 -14.85 23.61
C LEU A 149 -61.81 -14.61 22.50
N SER A 150 -61.37 -14.55 21.23
CA SER A 150 -62.24 -14.30 20.07
C SER A 150 -61.69 -14.98 18.80
N PRO A 151 -61.98 -16.28 18.58
CA PRO A 151 -61.48 -17.04 17.44
C PRO A 151 -61.85 -16.44 16.07
N LEU A 152 -63.07 -15.88 15.95
CA LEU A 152 -63.51 -15.25 14.70
C LEU A 152 -62.72 -13.98 14.39
N PHE A 153 -62.40 -13.18 15.41
CA PHE A 153 -61.57 -11.99 15.21
C PHE A 153 -60.12 -12.37 14.91
N PHE A 154 -59.60 -13.46 15.48
CA PHE A 154 -58.30 -14.01 15.09
C PHE A 154 -58.26 -14.38 13.60
N LEU A 155 -59.29 -15.06 13.08
CA LEU A 155 -59.39 -15.39 11.65
C LEU A 155 -59.43 -14.13 10.78
N TRP A 156 -60.17 -13.10 11.20
CA TRP A 156 -60.22 -11.81 10.51
C TRP A 156 -58.85 -11.11 10.47
N MET A 157 -58.12 -11.14 11.59
CA MET A 157 -56.79 -10.55 11.74
C MET A 157 -55.64 -11.47 11.30
N SER A 158 -55.98 -12.61 10.68
CA SER A 158 -55.00 -13.64 10.34
C SER A 158 -53.86 -13.16 9.41
N PRO A 159 -54.04 -12.24 8.45
CA PRO A 159 -52.90 -11.75 7.65
C PRO A 159 -51.84 -11.05 8.51
N ILE A 160 -52.27 -10.38 9.58
CA ILE A 160 -51.37 -9.68 10.51
C ILE A 160 -50.69 -10.69 11.44
N PHE A 161 -51.47 -11.55 12.09
CA PHE A 161 -50.91 -12.53 13.02
C PHE A 161 -50.01 -13.55 12.32
N LEU A 162 -50.42 -14.04 11.16
CA LEU A 162 -49.63 -15.01 10.40
C LEU A 162 -48.33 -14.39 9.89
N GLY A 163 -48.34 -13.14 9.42
CA GLY A 163 -47.13 -12.42 9.04
C GLY A 163 -46.13 -12.27 10.19
N LEU A 164 -46.62 -11.93 11.38
CA LEU A 164 -45.79 -11.80 12.59
C LEU A 164 -45.26 -13.15 13.08
N ILE A 165 -46.09 -14.20 13.11
CA ILE A 165 -45.70 -15.55 13.53
C ILE A 165 -44.71 -16.17 12.54
N LEU A 166 -44.88 -15.93 11.24
CA LEU A 166 -43.97 -16.42 10.20
C LEU A 166 -42.79 -15.48 9.93
N SER A 167 -42.57 -14.46 10.76
CA SER A 167 -41.53 -13.46 10.52
C SER A 167 -40.12 -14.06 10.36
N VAL A 168 -39.77 -15.08 11.15
CA VAL A 168 -38.46 -15.77 11.05
C VAL A 168 -38.28 -16.50 9.72
N PRO A 169 -39.18 -17.43 9.30
CA PRO A 169 -39.04 -18.07 8.00
C PRO A 169 -39.18 -17.10 6.83
N LEU A 170 -40.01 -16.05 6.94
CA LEU A 170 -40.13 -15.04 5.89
C LEU A 170 -38.81 -14.32 5.64
N VAL A 171 -38.16 -13.80 6.69
CA VAL A 171 -36.85 -13.14 6.59
C VAL A 171 -35.78 -14.10 6.05
N ARG A 172 -35.82 -15.38 6.45
CA ARG A 172 -34.90 -16.38 5.91
C ARG A 172 -35.12 -16.60 4.42
N TRP A 173 -36.36 -16.86 4.00
CA TRP A 173 -36.66 -17.18 2.60
C TRP A 173 -36.39 -16.01 1.66
N THR A 174 -36.69 -14.78 2.08
CA THR A 174 -36.38 -13.59 1.26
C THR A 174 -34.89 -13.30 1.17
N SER A 175 -34.07 -13.83 2.09
CA SER A 175 -32.61 -13.73 2.02
C SER A 175 -31.93 -14.80 1.16
N LEU A 176 -32.64 -15.88 0.79
CA LEU A 176 -32.05 -17.01 0.07
C LEU A 176 -31.80 -16.65 -1.40
N GLN A 177 -30.53 -16.50 -1.79
CA GLN A 177 -30.17 -16.23 -3.18
C GLN A 177 -30.59 -17.37 -4.11
N SER A 178 -30.41 -18.62 -3.66
CA SER A 178 -30.81 -19.81 -4.41
C SER A 178 -32.32 -19.88 -4.69
N LEU A 179 -33.14 -19.36 -3.78
CA LEU A 179 -34.60 -19.30 -3.98
C LEU A 179 -34.94 -18.23 -5.01
N GLY A 180 -34.31 -17.06 -4.94
CA GLY A 180 -34.44 -16.00 -5.95
C GLY A 180 -34.05 -16.46 -7.36
N GLN A 181 -32.88 -17.09 -7.51
CA GLN A 181 -32.40 -17.61 -8.79
C GLN A 181 -33.32 -18.70 -9.36
N ARG A 182 -33.87 -19.59 -8.52
CA ARG A 182 -34.84 -20.61 -8.96
C ARG A 182 -36.16 -20.01 -9.39
N SER A 183 -36.66 -19.00 -8.66
CA SER A 183 -37.86 -18.26 -9.05
C SER A 183 -37.67 -17.56 -10.40
N GLN A 184 -36.53 -16.89 -10.59
CA GLN A 184 -36.16 -16.24 -11.83
C GLN A 184 -36.08 -17.25 -12.99
N ALA A 185 -35.40 -18.37 -12.81
CA ALA A 185 -35.30 -19.44 -13.81
C ALA A 185 -36.67 -20.06 -14.16
N ALA A 186 -37.62 -20.06 -13.21
CA ALA A 186 -38.99 -20.51 -13.45
C ALA A 186 -39.88 -19.44 -14.14
N GLY A 187 -39.35 -18.24 -14.39
CA GLY A 187 -40.10 -17.10 -14.93
C GLY A 187 -41.08 -16.51 -13.91
N LEU A 188 -40.73 -16.52 -12.62
CA LEU A 188 -41.54 -16.00 -11.52
C LEU A 188 -40.80 -14.85 -10.81
N LEU A 189 -41.57 -13.89 -10.30
CA LEU A 189 -41.09 -12.75 -9.51
C LEU A 189 -40.06 -11.86 -10.25
N LEU A 190 -40.10 -11.85 -11.58
CA LEU A 190 -39.21 -11.04 -12.41
C LEU A 190 -39.49 -9.55 -12.21
N VAL A 191 -38.41 -8.76 -12.15
CA VAL A 191 -38.47 -7.29 -12.14
C VAL A 191 -38.22 -6.72 -13.53
N SER A 192 -38.59 -5.45 -13.76
CA SER A 192 -38.45 -4.82 -15.08
C SER A 192 -37.00 -4.80 -15.61
N THR A 193 -36.01 -4.68 -14.73
CA THR A 193 -34.58 -4.74 -15.10
C THR A 193 -34.11 -6.15 -15.50
N GLU A 194 -34.90 -7.18 -15.21
CA GLU A 194 -34.64 -8.56 -15.63
C GLU A 194 -35.37 -8.90 -16.93
N THR A 195 -36.56 -8.35 -17.16
CA THR A 195 -37.33 -8.56 -18.40
C THR A 195 -36.87 -7.64 -19.54
N ALA A 196 -36.44 -6.42 -19.22
CA ALA A 196 -35.94 -5.43 -20.15
C ALA A 196 -34.76 -4.65 -19.50
N PRO A 197 -33.57 -5.26 -19.41
CA PRO A 197 -32.40 -4.59 -18.85
C PRO A 197 -32.05 -3.34 -19.68
N PRO A 198 -31.75 -2.20 -19.04
CA PRO A 198 -31.16 -1.03 -19.71
C PRO A 198 -29.87 -1.39 -20.44
N ASP A 199 -29.54 -0.64 -21.49
CA ASP A 199 -28.34 -0.87 -22.32
C ASP A 199 -27.06 -0.92 -21.48
N GLU A 200 -26.97 -0.13 -20.41
CA GLU A 200 -25.84 -0.13 -19.49
C GLU A 200 -25.70 -1.46 -18.73
N ILE A 201 -26.82 -2.08 -18.33
CA ILE A 201 -26.82 -3.39 -17.66
C ILE A 201 -26.48 -4.50 -18.66
N ILE A 202 -26.96 -4.40 -19.90
CA ILE A 202 -26.60 -5.34 -20.97
C ILE A 202 -25.10 -5.27 -21.22
N PHE A 203 -24.54 -4.07 -21.36
CA PHE A 203 -23.11 -3.85 -21.56
C PHE A 203 -22.28 -4.43 -20.40
N VAL A 204 -22.66 -4.13 -19.15
CA VAL A 204 -21.94 -4.64 -17.97
C VAL A 204 -22.06 -6.15 -17.83
N ARG A 205 -23.22 -6.75 -18.13
CA ARG A 205 -23.39 -8.22 -18.13
C ARG A 205 -22.57 -8.86 -19.23
N ALA A 206 -22.59 -8.32 -20.45
CA ALA A 206 -21.76 -8.81 -21.55
C ALA A 206 -20.25 -8.69 -21.23
N ALA A 207 -19.83 -7.58 -20.63
CA ALA A 207 -18.46 -7.41 -20.16
C ALA A 207 -18.11 -8.40 -19.04
N LYS A 208 -19.01 -8.64 -18.09
CA LYS A 208 -18.83 -9.62 -17.01
C LYS A 208 -18.80 -11.05 -17.52
N ASP A 209 -19.64 -11.41 -18.48
CA ASP A 209 -19.70 -12.75 -19.07
C ASP A 209 -18.49 -12.97 -19.99
N ALA A 210 -18.03 -11.95 -20.72
CA ALA A 210 -16.77 -12.00 -21.43
C ALA A 210 -15.58 -12.16 -20.46
N LEU A 211 -15.62 -11.48 -19.31
CA LEU A 211 -14.63 -11.60 -18.25
C LEU A 211 -14.68 -12.97 -17.55
N SER A 212 -15.87 -13.56 -17.35
CA SER A 212 -16.02 -14.88 -16.72
C SER A 212 -15.61 -16.00 -17.66
N VAL A 213 -15.93 -15.91 -18.96
CA VAL A 213 -15.42 -16.82 -19.99
C VAL A 213 -13.91 -16.69 -20.12
N ALA A 214 -13.38 -15.45 -20.08
CA ALA A 214 -11.93 -15.22 -20.01
C ALA A 214 -11.33 -15.84 -18.74
N GLN A 215 -11.96 -15.67 -17.58
CA GLN A 215 -11.52 -16.23 -16.30
C GLN A 215 -11.57 -17.77 -16.28
N ASP A 216 -12.61 -18.40 -16.82
CA ASP A 216 -12.73 -19.86 -16.94
C ASP A 216 -11.69 -20.42 -17.92
N SER A 217 -11.39 -19.69 -19.01
CA SER A 217 -10.30 -20.04 -19.92
C SER A 217 -8.91 -19.84 -19.28
N ILE A 218 -8.74 -18.86 -18.39
CA ILE A 218 -7.54 -18.65 -17.58
C ILE A 218 -7.41 -19.72 -16.48
N GLN A 219 -8.54 -20.19 -15.93
CA GLN A 219 -8.57 -21.17 -14.83
C GLN A 219 -8.34 -22.61 -15.32
N ALA A 220 -8.66 -22.91 -16.59
CA ALA A 220 -8.27 -24.15 -17.26
C ALA A 220 -6.77 -24.21 -17.61
N ASP A 221 -6.08 -23.06 -17.71
CA ASP A 221 -4.63 -22.97 -17.99
C ASP A 221 -3.77 -22.80 -16.71
N LYS A 222 -4.38 -22.85 -15.51
CA LYS A 222 -3.71 -22.84 -14.19
C LYS A 222 -3.08 -24.19 -13.80
N LEU A 223 -2.38 -24.81 -14.74
CA LEU A 223 -1.51 -25.96 -14.50
C LEU A 223 -0.11 -25.66 -15.08
N THR A 224 0.54 -24.65 -14.46
CA THR A 224 1.98 -24.28 -14.38
C THR A 224 2.00 -22.75 -14.17
N ASP A 225 2.27 -22.14 -13.02
CA ASP A 225 3.14 -22.43 -11.87
C ASP A 225 4.56 -22.80 -12.26
N THR A 226 5.30 -21.79 -12.75
CA THR A 226 6.76 -21.85 -12.88
C THR A 226 7.50 -20.60 -12.39
N MET A 227 6.82 -19.58 -11.87
CA MET A 227 7.50 -18.37 -11.33
C MET A 227 6.92 -17.85 -10.02
N SER A 228 6.29 -18.73 -9.22
CA SER A 228 6.05 -18.42 -7.81
C SER A 228 7.40 -18.46 -7.10
N VAL A 229 7.89 -17.31 -6.65
CA VAL A 229 9.15 -17.24 -5.91
C VAL A 229 8.81 -17.55 -4.45
N ALA A 230 9.10 -18.78 -4.03
CA ALA A 230 8.82 -19.20 -2.66
C ALA A 230 9.58 -18.29 -1.67
N PRO A 231 8.92 -17.83 -0.58
CA PRO A 231 9.60 -17.08 0.47
C PRO A 231 10.80 -17.87 0.97
N THR A 232 11.98 -17.29 0.87
CA THR A 232 13.21 -17.93 1.31
C THR A 232 13.50 -17.49 2.75
N PRO A 233 13.81 -18.42 3.68
CA PRO A 233 14.20 -18.04 5.03
C PRO A 233 15.38 -17.08 4.99
N LEU A 234 15.34 -16.03 5.81
CA LEU A 234 16.50 -15.16 5.99
C LEU A 234 17.69 -16.01 6.46
N PRO A 235 18.91 -15.73 5.96
CA PRO A 235 20.10 -16.39 6.45
C PRO A 235 20.25 -16.13 7.97
N PRO A 236 20.83 -17.07 8.73
CA PRO A 236 21.06 -16.86 10.15
C PRO A 236 21.91 -15.61 10.37
N VAL A 237 21.50 -14.77 11.32
CA VAL A 237 22.22 -13.54 11.68
C VAL A 237 23.67 -13.89 12.02
N SER A 238 24.60 -13.40 11.22
CA SER A 238 26.02 -13.53 11.54
C SER A 238 26.29 -12.79 12.85
N ARG A 239 26.68 -13.53 13.89
CA ARG A 239 27.10 -12.93 15.16
C ARG A 239 28.34 -12.04 15.02
N ILE A 240 29.02 -12.10 13.88
CA ILE A 240 30.26 -11.38 13.61
C ILE A 240 30.00 -9.90 13.29
N MET A 241 28.80 -9.53 12.81
CA MET A 241 28.47 -8.17 12.33
C MET A 241 27.42 -7.39 13.16
N TYR A 242 27.01 -7.96 14.30
CA TYR A 242 25.88 -7.48 15.09
C TYR A 242 25.99 -6.03 15.60
N ASN A 243 27.17 -5.62 16.08
CA ASN A 243 27.39 -4.26 16.58
C ASN A 243 27.60 -3.27 15.45
N ALA A 244 28.14 -3.66 14.29
CA ALA A 244 28.20 -2.78 13.13
C ALA A 244 26.79 -2.43 12.61
N GLU A 245 25.91 -3.44 12.53
CA GLU A 245 24.51 -3.24 12.16
C GLU A 245 23.81 -2.28 13.14
N ARG A 246 23.91 -2.53 14.45
CA ARG A 246 23.35 -1.64 15.48
C ARG A 246 23.98 -0.25 15.45
N GLY A 247 25.29 -0.17 15.23
CA GLY A 247 26.03 1.07 15.17
C GLY A 247 25.57 1.96 14.03
N LEU A 248 25.27 1.36 12.87
CA LEU A 248 24.64 2.06 11.74
C LEU A 248 23.33 2.74 12.19
N PHE A 249 22.45 2.02 12.89
CA PHE A 249 21.19 2.59 13.38
C PHE A 249 21.40 3.68 14.44
N ASP A 250 22.35 3.51 15.36
CA ASP A 250 22.66 4.51 16.38
C ASP A 250 23.16 5.81 15.73
N LEU A 251 24.04 5.75 14.72
CA LEU A 251 24.48 6.92 13.96
C LEU A 251 23.32 7.64 13.27
N ARG A 252 22.35 6.90 12.69
CA ARG A 252 21.14 7.48 12.09
C ARG A 252 20.24 8.20 13.10
N GLN A 253 20.30 7.80 14.37
CA GLN A 253 19.58 8.44 15.47
C GLN A 253 20.39 9.59 16.10
N GLY A 254 21.55 9.93 15.54
CA GLY A 254 22.44 10.97 16.08
C GLY A 254 23.20 10.54 17.33
N ARG A 255 23.25 9.24 17.64
CA ARG A 255 24.01 8.70 18.78
C ARG A 255 25.45 8.41 18.37
N PRO A 256 26.42 8.71 19.24
CA PRO A 256 27.81 8.40 18.98
C PRO A 256 28.10 6.90 19.09
N LEU A 257 29.20 6.48 18.48
CA LEU A 257 29.78 5.13 18.60
C LEU A 257 31.20 5.21 19.14
N PHE A 258 31.59 4.22 19.91
CA PHE A 258 32.99 3.98 20.24
C PHE A 258 33.54 2.88 19.33
N ILE A 259 34.41 3.24 18.40
CA ILE A 259 35.00 2.31 17.45
C ILE A 259 36.40 1.90 17.95
N THR A 260 36.61 0.61 18.16
CA THR A 260 37.88 0.04 18.63
C THR A 260 38.64 -0.64 17.50
N ASP A 261 39.96 -0.52 17.49
CA ASP A 261 40.84 -1.29 16.60
C ASP A 261 41.57 -2.38 17.40
N LYS A 262 40.94 -3.55 17.57
CA LYS A 262 41.57 -4.66 18.29
C LYS A 262 42.68 -5.34 17.48
N GLY A 263 42.66 -5.19 16.15
CA GLY A 263 43.61 -5.81 15.22
C GLY A 263 45.02 -5.20 15.29
N ALA A 264 45.13 -3.89 15.57
CA ALA A 264 46.40 -3.19 15.69
C ALA A 264 47.27 -3.64 16.89
N SER A 265 46.68 -4.30 17.89
CA SER A 265 47.37 -4.73 19.12
C SER A 265 48.36 -5.88 18.92
N LEU A 266 48.26 -6.63 17.81
CA LEU A 266 49.06 -7.85 17.60
C LEU A 266 50.37 -7.62 16.84
N SER A 267 50.53 -6.51 16.13
CA SER A 267 51.67 -6.30 15.22
C SER A 267 52.79 -5.39 15.76
N ASP A 268 52.51 -4.46 16.68
CA ASP A 268 53.51 -3.40 16.99
C ASP A 268 53.65 -3.01 18.48
N GLY A 269 53.16 -3.81 19.44
CA GLY A 269 53.35 -3.54 20.88
C GLY A 269 52.84 -2.17 21.38
N GLY A 270 52.07 -1.46 20.55
CA GLY A 270 51.51 -0.14 20.82
C GLY A 270 50.20 -0.21 21.61
N LEU A 271 49.88 0.86 22.33
CA LEU A 271 48.59 1.02 23.00
C LEU A 271 47.45 0.95 21.97
N VAL A 272 46.43 0.15 22.27
CA VAL A 272 45.20 0.07 21.46
C VAL A 272 44.56 1.47 21.40
N SER A 273 44.24 1.94 20.20
CA SER A 273 43.59 3.23 19.97
C SER A 273 42.16 3.01 19.51
N GLY A 274 41.21 3.75 20.09
CA GLY A 274 39.83 3.82 19.63
C GLY A 274 39.49 5.22 19.12
N ALA A 275 38.35 5.34 18.45
CA ALA A 275 37.79 6.61 18.03
C ALA A 275 36.34 6.69 18.51
N LEU A 276 36.00 7.79 19.18
CA LEU A 276 34.61 8.15 19.40
C LEU A 276 34.13 8.88 18.15
N VAL A 277 33.02 8.45 17.56
CA VAL A 277 32.52 8.96 16.29
C VAL A 277 31.05 9.32 16.38
N ALA A 278 30.64 10.45 15.80
CA ALA A 278 29.24 10.83 15.62
C ALA A 278 28.99 11.32 14.20
N ALA A 279 27.81 11.03 13.65
CA ALA A 279 27.40 11.55 12.36
C ALA A 279 27.28 13.08 12.40
N VAL A 280 27.68 13.76 11.32
CA VAL A 280 27.40 15.20 11.17
C VAL A 280 25.90 15.43 10.94
N ASP A 281 25.22 14.47 10.29
CA ASP A 281 23.77 14.47 10.16
C ASP A 281 23.08 14.25 11.49
N GLY A 282 22.10 15.10 11.82
CA GLY A 282 21.35 15.01 13.07
C GLY A 282 22.10 15.54 14.29
N LEU A 283 23.34 16.01 14.11
CA LEU A 283 24.04 16.78 15.15
C LEU A 283 23.21 18.03 15.47
N ASP A 284 23.21 18.46 16.73
CA ASP A 284 22.71 19.75 17.20
C ASP A 284 23.67 20.32 18.25
N LEU A 285 23.38 21.52 18.79
CA LEU A 285 24.27 22.17 19.77
C LEU A 285 24.45 21.30 21.03
N ASP A 286 23.34 20.77 21.56
CA ASP A 286 23.35 19.95 22.78
C ASP A 286 24.14 18.64 22.57
N SER A 287 23.97 17.99 21.41
CA SER A 287 24.64 16.75 21.07
C SER A 287 26.12 16.96 20.81
N LEU A 288 26.52 18.08 20.17
CA LEU A 288 27.92 18.45 20.01
C LEU A 288 28.60 18.71 21.36
N ASP A 289 27.93 19.42 22.27
CA ASP A 289 28.48 19.70 23.60
C ASP A 289 28.53 18.44 24.47
N ARG A 290 27.52 17.56 24.40
CA ARG A 290 27.59 16.21 25.00
C ARG A 290 28.77 15.41 24.44
N PHE A 291 28.96 15.43 23.12
CA PHE A 291 30.05 14.71 22.47
C PHE A 291 31.43 15.20 22.92
N ARG A 292 31.61 16.53 23.02
CA ARG A 292 32.82 17.13 23.59
C ARG A 292 33.06 16.74 25.03
N ALA A 293 31.99 16.68 25.82
CA ALA A 293 32.11 16.39 27.24
C ALA A 293 32.49 14.92 27.53
N MET A 294 32.52 14.04 26.51
CA MET A 294 32.97 12.65 26.63
C MET A 294 34.49 12.48 26.65
N GLY A 295 35.27 13.43 26.13
CA GLY A 295 36.74 13.32 26.10
C GLY A 295 37.45 14.67 26.01
N THR A 296 38.77 14.65 26.19
CA THR A 296 39.59 15.88 26.28
C THR A 296 40.39 16.18 25.01
N GLU A 297 40.40 15.25 24.06
CA GLU A 297 41.12 15.38 22.79
C GLU A 297 40.42 16.38 21.85
N ALA A 298 41.19 16.92 20.91
CA ALA A 298 40.64 17.82 19.91
C ALA A 298 39.69 17.07 18.95
N LEU A 299 38.57 17.70 18.63
CA LEU A 299 37.64 17.18 17.63
C LEU A 299 38.28 17.20 16.25
N ARG A 300 37.91 16.22 15.43
CA ARG A 300 38.30 16.10 14.03
C ARG A 300 37.04 15.94 13.18
N LEU A 301 37.04 16.53 12.00
CA LEU A 301 36.04 16.26 10.98
C LEU A 301 36.64 15.26 9.99
N VAL A 302 35.98 14.13 9.83
CA VAL A 302 36.38 13.08 8.90
C VAL A 302 35.45 13.10 7.71
N VAL A 303 36.01 13.21 6.50
CA VAL A 303 35.28 13.34 5.23
C VAL A 303 35.90 12.46 4.15
N THR A 304 35.17 12.27 3.05
CA THR A 304 35.65 11.48 1.91
C THR A 304 36.66 12.24 1.05
N ALA A 305 37.40 11.50 0.21
CA ALA A 305 38.27 12.06 -0.82
C ALA A 305 37.52 13.00 -1.79
N HIS A 306 36.25 12.68 -2.10
CA HIS A 306 35.41 13.50 -2.96
C HIS A 306 35.16 14.88 -2.36
N ARG A 307 34.90 14.93 -1.05
CA ARG A 307 34.74 16.20 -0.34
C ARG A 307 36.03 17.00 -0.35
N ILE A 308 37.16 16.40 0.00
CA ILE A 308 38.47 17.04 -0.04
C ILE A 308 38.78 17.62 -1.43
N SER A 309 38.51 16.85 -2.48
CA SER A 309 38.69 17.30 -3.87
C SER A 309 37.77 18.49 -4.20
N SER A 310 36.52 18.47 -3.75
CA SER A 310 35.57 19.59 -3.95
C SER A 310 36.01 20.88 -3.25
N MET A 311 36.78 20.77 -2.17
CA MET A 311 37.38 21.90 -1.45
C MET A 311 38.62 22.47 -2.16
N GLY A 312 39.02 21.91 -3.31
CA GLY A 312 40.24 22.28 -4.03
C GLY A 312 41.52 21.79 -3.34
N LEU A 313 41.40 20.85 -2.40
CA LEU A 313 42.53 20.26 -1.69
C LEU A 313 42.99 19.01 -2.44
N SER A 314 44.28 18.92 -2.74
CA SER A 314 44.88 17.75 -3.39
C SER A 314 45.75 17.00 -2.38
N PRO A 315 45.38 15.78 -1.96
CA PRO A 315 46.24 14.95 -1.12
C PRO A 315 47.54 14.62 -1.86
N ALA A 316 48.68 14.72 -1.20
CA ALA A 316 49.97 14.34 -1.77
C ALA A 316 50.06 12.83 -2.09
N GLU A 317 49.25 12.01 -1.40
CA GLU A 317 49.04 10.59 -1.64
C GLU A 317 47.53 10.33 -1.60
N ILE A 318 46.89 10.26 -2.76
CA ILE A 318 45.52 9.73 -2.85
C ILE A 318 45.67 8.22 -2.74
N ASN A 319 45.37 7.66 -1.58
CA ASN A 319 45.13 6.23 -1.51
C ASN A 319 43.79 5.97 -2.20
N GLU A 320 43.83 5.39 -3.40
CA GLU A 320 42.65 5.10 -4.24
C GLU A 320 41.72 4.02 -3.64
N LEU A 321 42.05 3.46 -2.47
CA LEU A 321 41.09 2.70 -1.70
C LEU A 321 39.88 3.59 -1.36
N GLU A 322 38.73 3.31 -1.96
CA GLU A 322 37.44 4.05 -1.82
C GLU A 322 36.95 4.27 -0.37
N HIS A 323 37.61 3.65 0.61
CA HIS A 323 37.30 3.65 2.03
C HIS A 323 38.23 4.55 2.86
N ALA A 324 39.31 5.10 2.28
CA ALA A 324 40.21 5.99 2.99
C ALA A 324 39.56 7.37 3.18
N GLY A 325 39.13 7.66 4.41
CA GLY A 325 38.70 8.99 4.82
C GLY A 325 39.89 9.93 5.04
N TYR A 326 39.60 11.23 5.10
CA TYR A 326 40.55 12.26 5.50
C TYR A 326 40.08 12.94 6.76
N SER A 327 41.03 13.20 7.66
CA SER A 327 40.80 13.79 8.97
C SER A 327 41.30 15.22 9.01
N ILE A 328 40.40 16.15 9.33
CA ILE A 328 40.64 17.59 9.44
C ILE A 328 40.52 17.97 10.92
N PRO A 329 41.61 18.37 11.60
CA PRO A 329 41.55 18.86 12.96
C PRO A 329 40.68 20.11 13.08
N LEU A 330 39.81 20.15 14.09
CA LEU A 330 38.95 21.28 14.37
C LEU A 330 39.48 22.08 15.56
N ARG A 331 39.30 23.40 15.50
CA ARG A 331 39.58 24.30 16.64
C ARG A 331 38.65 23.99 17.82
N ARG A 332 39.13 24.17 19.06
CA ARG A 332 38.36 23.86 20.28
C ARG A 332 36.98 24.52 20.35
N ALA A 333 36.86 25.77 19.88
CA ALA A 333 35.61 26.54 19.89
C ALA A 333 34.87 26.52 18.54
N VAL A 334 35.05 25.47 17.73
CA VAL A 334 34.31 25.29 16.46
C VAL A 334 32.80 25.30 16.73
N ASN A 335 31.99 25.85 15.85
CA ASN A 335 30.54 25.76 15.98
C ASN A 335 29.96 24.83 14.91
N MET A 336 28.67 24.54 15.02
CA MET A 336 27.97 23.67 14.09
C MET A 336 27.97 24.19 12.65
N GLN A 337 27.84 25.50 12.43
CA GLN A 337 27.84 26.09 11.09
C GLN A 337 29.19 25.90 10.40
N GLU A 338 30.29 26.01 11.15
CA GLU A 338 31.63 25.74 10.64
C GLU A 338 31.83 24.27 10.28
N ILE A 339 31.32 23.35 11.10
CA ILE A 339 31.35 21.91 10.81
C ILE A 339 30.57 21.61 9.52
N LEU A 340 29.33 22.10 9.41
CA LEU A 340 28.50 21.91 8.22
C LEU A 340 29.11 22.59 6.99
N GLY A 341 29.71 23.76 7.16
CA GLY A 341 30.43 24.47 6.11
C GLY A 341 31.56 23.61 5.53
N LEU A 342 32.38 23.03 6.41
CA LEU A 342 33.45 22.11 6.01
C LEU A 342 32.91 20.81 5.42
N ALA A 343 31.83 20.26 5.96
CA ALA A 343 31.29 18.96 5.56
C ALA A 343 30.55 18.98 4.22
N CYS A 344 29.80 20.06 3.89
CA CYS A 344 28.87 20.02 2.75
C CYS A 344 28.55 21.36 2.05
N SER A 345 29.26 22.45 2.32
CA SER A 345 29.01 23.76 1.69
C SER A 345 29.92 24.04 0.48
N SER A 346 29.44 24.86 -0.45
CA SER A 346 30.19 25.43 -1.58
C SER A 346 30.98 26.69 -1.24
N ASP A 347 30.63 27.40 -0.15
CA ASP A 347 30.96 28.84 0.00
C ASP A 347 32.13 29.14 0.96
N VAL A 348 32.83 28.13 1.47
CA VAL A 348 33.84 28.32 2.52
C VAL A 348 35.26 28.19 1.94
N VAL A 349 36.08 29.24 2.08
CA VAL A 349 37.50 29.21 1.70
C VAL A 349 38.27 28.41 2.75
N HIS A 350 38.90 27.31 2.33
CA HIS A 350 39.40 26.25 3.22
C HIS A 350 40.92 26.26 3.45
N GLU A 351 41.61 27.39 3.24
CA GLU A 351 43.08 27.47 3.32
C GLU A 351 43.66 27.00 4.66
N THR A 352 42.97 27.24 5.78
CA THR A 352 43.42 26.80 7.10
C THR A 352 43.29 25.28 7.29
N ALA A 353 42.26 24.65 6.70
CA ALA A 353 42.04 23.21 6.78
C ALA A 353 43.06 22.41 5.97
N ALA A 354 43.57 22.98 4.88
CA ALA A 354 44.58 22.38 4.01
C ALA A 354 45.88 22.01 4.75
N SER A 355 46.30 22.88 5.68
CA SER A 355 47.61 22.78 6.34
C SER A 355 47.73 21.66 7.38
N GLN A 356 46.61 21.08 7.81
CA GLN A 356 46.55 20.07 8.88
C GLN A 356 45.81 18.78 8.46
N LEU A 357 45.57 18.63 7.15
CA LEU A 357 44.91 17.45 6.58
C LEU A 357 45.76 16.20 6.82
N SER A 358 45.13 15.11 7.26
CA SER A 358 45.78 13.81 7.44
C SER A 358 44.86 12.67 6.99
N LEU A 359 45.39 11.47 6.81
CA LEU A 359 44.56 10.28 6.59
C LEU A 359 43.76 9.97 7.85
N ALA A 360 42.51 9.53 7.67
CA ALA A 360 41.68 9.06 8.76
C ALA A 360 42.32 7.82 9.41
N THR A 361 42.23 7.74 10.73
CA THR A 361 42.58 6.50 11.45
C THR A 361 41.61 5.37 11.06
N PRO A 362 41.95 4.09 11.28
CA PRO A 362 41.03 2.98 10.99
C PRO A 362 39.66 3.13 11.67
N GLY A 363 39.63 3.60 12.92
CA GLY A 363 38.39 3.87 13.65
C GLY A 363 37.57 5.03 13.05
N GLU A 364 38.25 6.11 12.64
CA GLU A 364 37.63 7.24 11.95
C GLU A 364 37.04 6.82 10.59
N ALA A 365 37.79 6.05 9.81
CA ALA A 365 37.37 5.54 8.50
C ALA A 365 36.20 4.55 8.62
N ALA A 366 36.20 3.67 9.62
CA ALA A 366 35.07 2.78 9.90
C ALA A 366 33.78 3.55 10.19
N GLY A 367 33.86 4.62 10.99
CA GLY A 367 32.73 5.50 11.23
C GLY A 367 32.21 6.17 9.95
N LEU A 368 33.13 6.62 9.08
CA LEU A 368 32.79 7.17 7.77
C LEU A 368 32.08 6.13 6.87
N SER A 369 32.54 4.88 6.87
CA SER A 369 31.91 3.77 6.13
C SER A 369 30.48 3.49 6.60
N LEU A 370 30.22 3.50 7.91
CA LEU A 370 28.86 3.29 8.45
C LEU A 370 27.89 4.41 8.07
N VAL A 371 28.32 5.68 8.09
CA VAL A 371 27.44 6.79 7.64
C VAL A 371 27.17 6.76 6.15
N ARG A 372 28.12 6.30 5.33
CA ARG A 372 27.91 6.05 3.89
C ARG A 372 26.88 4.95 3.65
N LEU A 373 27.01 3.79 4.32
CA LEU A 373 25.99 2.72 4.26
C LEU A 373 24.62 3.21 4.74
N SER A 374 24.59 4.11 5.71
CA SER A 374 23.36 4.74 6.20
C SER A 374 22.71 5.72 5.22
N ARG A 375 23.40 6.10 4.13
CA ARG A 375 22.99 7.21 3.24
C ARG A 375 22.79 8.53 4.01
N LEU A 376 23.56 8.72 5.07
CA LEU A 376 23.73 10.02 5.71
C LEU A 376 24.80 10.81 4.95
N LEU A 377 24.99 12.08 5.31
CA LEU A 377 26.16 12.83 4.85
C LEU A 377 27.45 12.02 5.14
N PRO A 378 28.33 11.82 4.14
CA PRO A 378 29.65 11.18 4.27
C PRO A 378 30.64 12.04 5.06
N ALA A 379 30.26 12.41 6.28
CA ALA A 379 31.01 13.24 7.19
C ALA A 379 30.69 12.83 8.63
N VAL A 380 31.73 12.64 9.43
CA VAL A 380 31.60 12.35 10.86
C VAL A 380 32.51 13.27 11.67
N ILE A 381 32.09 13.59 12.89
CA ILE A 381 33.00 14.16 13.89
C ILE A 381 33.60 13.01 14.66
N ALA A 382 34.91 13.04 14.84
CA ALA A 382 35.64 12.05 15.58
C ALA A 382 36.49 12.67 16.69
N MET A 383 36.76 11.89 17.72
CA MET A 383 37.71 12.17 18.77
C MET A 383 38.56 10.92 19.03
N PRO A 384 39.89 11.00 18.98
CA PRO A 384 40.76 9.90 19.40
C PRO A 384 40.53 9.57 20.87
N VAL A 385 40.52 8.29 21.21
CA VAL A 385 40.34 7.79 22.57
C VAL A 385 41.44 6.77 22.86
N GLY A 386 42.24 7.03 23.88
CA GLY A 386 43.21 6.06 24.40
C GLY A 386 42.50 4.90 25.12
N ILE A 387 43.15 3.75 25.19
CA ILE A 387 42.65 2.59 25.95
C ILE A 387 43.57 2.36 27.17
N PRO A 388 43.03 2.34 28.41
CA PRO A 388 41.60 2.35 28.76
C PRO A 388 40.93 3.70 28.50
N PRO A 389 39.63 3.71 28.12
CA PRO A 389 38.90 4.94 27.85
C PRO A 389 38.73 5.81 29.11
N ALA A 390 38.47 7.10 28.92
CA ALA A 390 38.15 8.00 30.03
C ALA A 390 36.92 7.48 30.81
N SER A 391 36.85 7.76 32.12
CA SER A 391 35.83 7.19 33.02
C SER A 391 34.40 7.38 32.53
N ARG A 392 34.11 8.49 31.84
CA ARG A 392 32.79 8.79 31.28
C ARG A 392 32.42 7.91 30.08
N ILE A 393 33.39 7.59 29.22
CA ILE A 393 33.18 6.67 28.10
C ILE A 393 33.00 5.25 28.64
N ASP A 394 33.81 4.85 29.64
CA ASP A 394 33.68 3.56 30.30
C ASP A 394 32.30 3.39 30.98
N GLU A 395 31.85 4.43 31.70
CA GLU A 395 30.51 4.47 32.28
C GLU A 395 29.42 4.35 31.21
N ALA A 396 29.48 5.13 30.13
CA ALA A 396 28.51 5.09 29.03
C ALA A 396 28.47 3.74 28.31
N LEU A 397 29.61 3.05 28.19
CA LEU A 397 29.68 1.68 27.67
C LEU A 397 29.01 0.69 28.64
N SER A 398 29.27 0.83 29.95
CA SER A 398 28.72 -0.06 30.97
C SER A 398 27.20 0.06 31.15
N THR A 399 26.65 1.26 30.94
CA THR A 399 25.20 1.54 31.01
C THR A 399 24.49 1.21 29.70
N GLY A 400 25.22 1.00 28.60
CA GLY A 400 24.67 0.78 27.27
C GLY A 400 24.19 2.06 26.58
N GLU A 401 24.56 3.25 27.09
CA GLU A 401 24.34 4.53 26.42
C GLU A 401 25.20 4.67 25.16
N LEU A 402 26.39 4.07 25.18
CA LEU A 402 27.35 4.07 24.09
C LEU A 402 27.57 2.64 23.59
N LEU A 403 27.52 2.45 22.27
CA LEU A 403 27.83 1.17 21.64
C LEU A 403 29.31 1.11 21.27
N SER A 404 29.97 -0.02 21.59
CA SER A 404 31.31 -0.33 21.13
C SER A 404 31.26 -1.21 19.88
N VAL A 405 32.02 -0.87 18.84
CA VAL A 405 32.08 -1.58 17.57
C VAL A 405 33.55 -1.78 17.16
N ASP A 406 33.90 -2.95 16.65
CA ASP A 406 35.27 -3.20 16.16
C ASP A 406 35.44 -2.77 14.69
N VAL A 407 36.61 -2.28 14.30
CA VAL A 407 36.91 -1.90 12.91
C VAL A 407 36.77 -3.10 11.96
N GLY A 408 37.23 -4.29 12.36
CA GLY A 408 37.10 -5.50 11.54
C GLY A 408 35.64 -5.88 11.29
N GLU A 409 34.81 -5.72 12.32
CA GLU A 409 33.35 -5.93 12.24
C GLU A 409 32.68 -4.95 11.25
N VAL A 410 33.08 -3.67 11.25
CA VAL A 410 32.57 -2.69 10.28
C VAL A 410 33.01 -3.01 8.86
N ASN A 411 34.27 -3.40 8.65
CA ASN A 411 34.80 -3.72 7.32
C ASN A 411 34.12 -4.94 6.71
N GLU A 412 33.89 -5.98 7.51
CA GLU A 412 33.14 -7.17 7.08
C GLU A 412 31.70 -6.82 6.74
N TYR A 413 31.03 -6.02 7.59
CA TYR A 413 29.67 -5.56 7.34
C TYR A 413 29.56 -4.71 6.08
N TYR A 414 30.53 -3.83 5.82
CA TYR A 414 30.58 -3.04 4.60
C TYR A 414 30.76 -3.92 3.36
N THR A 415 31.71 -4.85 3.40
CA THR A 415 31.99 -5.78 2.29
C THR A 415 30.76 -6.64 1.99
N ALA A 416 30.14 -7.21 3.02
CA ALA A 416 28.95 -8.04 2.85
C ALA A 416 27.75 -7.23 2.32
N SER A 417 27.56 -6.00 2.82
CA SER A 417 26.61 -5.05 2.23
C SER A 417 26.90 -4.82 0.75
N CYS A 418 28.18 -4.88 0.35
CA CYS A 418 28.70 -4.72 -1.00
C CYS A 418 28.48 -5.91 -1.97
N ASP A 419 28.16 -7.10 -1.47
CA ASP A 419 27.97 -8.30 -2.30
C ASP A 419 26.61 -8.36 -3.02
N GLY A 420 25.60 -7.65 -2.49
CA GLY A 420 24.28 -7.53 -3.15
C GLY A 420 23.39 -8.78 -3.03
N ASN A 421 23.66 -9.66 -2.07
CA ASN A 421 22.84 -10.84 -1.80
C ASN A 421 21.43 -10.45 -1.36
N VAL A 422 20.42 -11.13 -1.91
CA VAL A 422 19.00 -10.91 -1.62
C VAL A 422 18.27 -12.21 -1.36
N VAL A 423 17.13 -12.08 -0.68
CA VAL A 423 16.15 -13.17 -0.53
C VAL A 423 14.76 -12.67 -0.90
N ALA A 424 13.96 -13.53 -1.53
CA ALA A 424 12.54 -13.24 -1.76
C ALA A 424 11.75 -13.37 -0.45
N ILE A 425 10.98 -12.34 -0.12
CA ILE A 425 10.22 -12.22 1.13
C ILE A 425 8.74 -12.50 0.92
N SER A 426 8.14 -11.86 -0.07
CA SER A 426 6.71 -11.95 -0.33
C SER A 426 6.41 -11.70 -1.79
N GLU A 427 5.24 -12.17 -2.20
CA GLU A 427 4.76 -12.04 -3.56
C GLU A 427 3.24 -11.83 -3.57
N ALA A 428 2.76 -10.96 -4.45
CA ALA A 428 1.33 -10.69 -4.62
C ALA A 428 0.97 -10.29 -6.05
N PRO A 429 -0.22 -10.68 -6.57
CA PRO A 429 -0.78 -10.07 -7.77
C PRO A 429 -1.19 -8.63 -7.47
N VAL A 430 -0.75 -7.69 -8.30
CA VAL A 430 -1.07 -6.26 -8.17
C VAL A 430 -1.38 -5.72 -9.56
N PRO A 431 -2.65 -5.71 -9.99
CA PRO A 431 -3.02 -5.23 -11.32
C PRO A 431 -2.62 -3.77 -11.53
N LEU A 432 -1.99 -3.48 -12.67
CA LEU A 432 -1.59 -2.14 -13.08
C LEU A 432 -2.48 -1.63 -14.21
N THR A 433 -2.57 -0.31 -14.36
CA THR A 433 -3.33 0.31 -15.45
C THR A 433 -2.78 -0.10 -16.83
N GLU A 434 -1.47 -0.25 -16.94
CA GLU A 434 -0.78 -0.67 -18.16
C GLU A 434 -0.81 -2.18 -18.37
N SER A 435 -1.01 -2.98 -17.32
CA SER A 435 -1.06 -4.45 -17.41
C SER A 435 -1.77 -5.07 -16.20
N GLU A 436 -2.95 -5.61 -16.42
CA GLU A 436 -3.74 -6.29 -15.37
C GLU A 436 -3.08 -7.61 -14.92
N GLU A 437 -2.32 -8.26 -15.81
CA GLU A 437 -1.53 -9.45 -15.52
C GLU A 437 -0.15 -9.07 -14.96
N SER A 438 -0.11 -8.58 -13.73
CA SER A 438 1.15 -8.22 -13.07
C SER A 438 1.27 -8.76 -11.64
N ARG A 439 2.51 -9.12 -11.27
CA ARG A 439 2.89 -9.67 -9.97
C ARG A 439 4.08 -8.92 -9.41
N PHE A 440 4.04 -8.66 -8.11
CA PHE A 440 5.07 -7.93 -7.38
C PHE A 440 5.76 -8.91 -6.44
N VAL A 441 7.08 -8.99 -6.53
CA VAL A 441 7.92 -9.79 -5.63
C VAL A 441 8.82 -8.85 -4.85
N LEU A 442 8.73 -8.91 -3.52
CA LEU A 442 9.58 -8.16 -2.61
C LEU A 442 10.84 -8.97 -2.32
N PHE A 443 11.99 -8.38 -2.61
CA PHE A 443 13.30 -8.90 -2.24
C PHE A 443 13.90 -8.05 -1.13
N ARG A 444 14.54 -8.68 -0.16
CA ARG A 444 15.30 -7.99 0.89
C ARG A 444 16.76 -8.37 0.79
N GLU A 445 17.65 -7.39 0.91
CA GLU A 445 19.09 -7.66 1.03
C GLU A 445 19.34 -8.54 2.28
N SER A 446 20.29 -9.48 2.21
CA SER A 446 20.57 -10.42 3.30
C SER A 446 20.94 -9.75 4.63
N HIS A 447 21.43 -8.50 4.58
CA HIS A 447 21.78 -7.68 5.74
C HIS A 447 20.63 -6.79 6.25
N GLY A 448 19.45 -6.88 5.63
CA GLY A 448 18.23 -6.20 6.07
C GLY A 448 18.15 -4.70 5.79
N LEU A 449 19.14 -4.11 5.11
CA LEU A 449 19.23 -2.66 4.90
C LEU A 449 18.23 -2.11 3.89
N GLN A 450 18.02 -2.82 2.78
CA GLN A 450 17.17 -2.36 1.68
C GLN A 450 16.22 -3.46 1.23
N GLU A 451 15.09 -3.00 0.68
CA GLU A 451 14.12 -3.84 0.01
C GLU A 451 13.95 -3.36 -1.43
N HIS A 452 13.86 -4.31 -2.34
CA HIS A 452 13.72 -4.10 -3.78
C HIS A 452 12.47 -4.81 -4.25
N VAL A 453 11.88 -4.33 -5.34
CA VAL A 453 10.67 -4.94 -5.90
C VAL A 453 10.95 -5.37 -7.33
N ALA A 454 10.64 -6.62 -7.66
CA ALA A 454 10.50 -7.05 -9.04
C ALA A 454 9.03 -6.99 -9.43
N ILE A 455 8.72 -6.24 -10.49
CA ILE A 455 7.42 -6.16 -11.11
C ILE A 455 7.46 -7.04 -12.35
N ILE A 456 6.76 -8.15 -12.27
CA ILE A 456 6.66 -9.19 -13.29
C ILE A 456 5.39 -8.90 -14.10
N VAL A 457 5.52 -8.69 -15.40
CA VAL A 457 4.43 -8.28 -16.31
C VAL A 457 4.16 -9.37 -17.33
N GLY A 458 2.89 -9.68 -17.54
CA GLY A 458 2.41 -10.71 -18.45
C GLY A 458 2.63 -12.13 -17.93
N ASN A 459 2.08 -13.10 -18.66
CA ASN A 459 2.23 -14.52 -18.33
C ASN A 459 3.60 -15.07 -18.79
N PRO A 460 4.43 -15.63 -17.87
CA PRO A 460 5.74 -16.18 -18.20
C PRO A 460 5.78 -17.22 -19.33
N LYS A 461 4.68 -17.96 -19.52
CA LYS A 461 4.54 -18.97 -20.59
C LYS A 461 4.61 -18.35 -21.99
N TYR A 462 4.26 -17.07 -22.13
CA TYR A 462 4.18 -16.37 -23.41
C TYR A 462 5.24 -15.26 -23.54
N TRP A 463 6.23 -15.25 -22.64
CA TRP A 463 7.26 -14.23 -22.67
C TRP A 463 8.12 -14.28 -23.93
N PRO A 464 8.52 -13.09 -24.44
CA PRO A 464 9.51 -13.01 -25.50
C PRO A 464 10.89 -13.48 -25.01
N ASP A 465 11.69 -14.01 -25.94
CA ASP A 465 13.10 -14.32 -25.74
C ASP A 465 13.94 -13.59 -26.81
N PRO A 466 14.79 -12.61 -26.44
CA PRO A 466 15.15 -12.21 -25.08
C PRO A 466 14.03 -11.44 -24.34
N LEU A 467 14.00 -11.58 -23.02
CA LEU A 467 13.01 -10.92 -22.16
C LEU A 467 13.33 -9.43 -21.95
N PRO A 468 12.40 -8.50 -22.23
CA PRO A 468 12.54 -7.10 -21.85
C PRO A 468 12.71 -6.93 -20.34
N VAL A 469 13.84 -6.33 -19.93
CA VAL A 469 14.13 -6.05 -18.53
C VAL A 469 14.50 -4.58 -18.33
N ARG A 470 13.97 -3.99 -17.27
CA ARG A 470 14.29 -2.63 -16.84
C ARG A 470 14.84 -2.61 -15.42
N LEU A 471 16.08 -2.15 -15.26
CA LEU A 471 16.62 -1.78 -13.95
C LEU A 471 16.21 -0.34 -13.65
N HIS A 472 15.23 -0.13 -12.77
CA HIS A 472 14.74 1.18 -12.37
C HIS A 472 15.25 1.54 -10.98
N SER A 473 16.15 2.53 -10.89
CA SER A 473 16.56 3.07 -9.59
C SER A 473 15.45 3.99 -9.10
N ALA A 474 14.94 3.76 -7.90
CA ALA A 474 13.86 4.55 -7.30
C ALA A 474 14.13 6.06 -7.39
N CYS A 475 13.10 6.82 -7.75
CA CYS A 475 13.14 8.27 -7.81
C CYS A 475 11.81 8.84 -7.28
N PHE A 476 11.69 9.00 -5.98
CA PHE A 476 10.51 9.50 -5.26
C PHE A 476 9.87 10.72 -5.95
N THR A 477 10.67 11.74 -6.26
CA THR A 477 10.18 12.98 -6.89
C THR A 477 9.69 12.77 -8.33
N GLY A 478 10.32 11.88 -9.09
CA GLY A 478 9.99 11.63 -10.50
C GLY A 478 8.84 10.64 -10.65
N ASP A 479 8.93 9.53 -9.93
CA ASP A 479 8.04 8.37 -10.06
C ASP A 479 6.65 8.66 -9.45
N LEU A 480 6.59 9.35 -8.31
CA LEU A 480 5.32 9.62 -7.61
C LEU A 480 4.73 11.01 -7.90
N PHE A 481 5.58 12.02 -8.10
CA PHE A 481 5.15 13.42 -8.18
C PHE A 481 5.39 14.08 -9.55
N GLY A 482 5.91 13.34 -10.53
CA GLY A 482 6.08 13.85 -11.90
C GLY A 482 7.07 15.03 -12.00
N SER A 483 8.16 15.01 -11.22
CA SER A 483 9.15 16.10 -11.24
C SER A 483 9.72 16.36 -12.63
N LEU A 484 9.67 17.62 -13.07
CA LEU A 484 10.22 18.07 -14.37
C LEU A 484 11.75 18.09 -14.42
N LYS A 485 12.45 17.97 -13.27
CA LYS A 485 13.93 17.96 -13.19
C LYS A 485 14.55 16.64 -13.66
N CYS A 486 13.76 15.60 -13.84
CA CYS A 486 14.20 14.29 -14.32
C CYS A 486 13.13 13.67 -15.23
N ASP A 487 13.46 12.55 -15.86
CA ASP A 487 12.53 11.80 -16.71
C ASP A 487 12.23 10.39 -16.17
N CYS A 488 12.49 10.14 -14.88
CA CYS A 488 12.36 8.82 -14.27
C CYS A 488 10.91 8.28 -14.34
N GLY A 489 9.90 9.09 -14.03
CA GLY A 489 8.50 8.65 -14.08
C GLY A 489 8.04 8.29 -15.49
N GLU A 490 8.46 9.06 -16.50
CA GLU A 490 8.21 8.74 -17.91
C GLU A 490 8.90 7.44 -18.33
N GLN A 491 10.15 7.21 -17.90
CA GLN A 491 10.85 5.95 -18.15
C GLN A 491 10.19 4.76 -17.45
N LEU A 492 9.65 4.93 -16.24
CA LEU A 492 8.92 3.88 -15.52
C LEU A 492 7.69 3.43 -16.31
N LEU A 493 6.82 4.38 -16.65
CA LEU A 493 5.59 4.11 -17.41
C LEU A 493 5.88 3.63 -18.83
N GLY A 494 6.89 4.22 -19.49
CA GLY A 494 7.33 3.79 -20.82
C GLY A 494 7.84 2.35 -20.84
N SER A 495 8.47 1.88 -19.76
CA SER A 495 8.88 0.48 -19.62
C SER A 495 7.66 -0.43 -19.52
N MET A 496 6.67 -0.09 -18.69
CA MET A 496 5.45 -0.88 -18.52
C MET A 496 4.68 -1.02 -19.84
N LYS A 497 4.49 0.08 -20.58
CA LYS A 497 3.86 0.06 -21.91
C LYS A 497 4.61 -0.83 -22.89
N PHE A 498 5.93 -0.75 -22.90
CA PHE A 498 6.75 -1.59 -23.77
C PHE A 498 6.63 -3.07 -23.43
N PHE A 499 6.55 -3.43 -22.15
CA PHE A 499 6.38 -4.82 -21.73
C PHE A 499 5.04 -5.37 -22.18
N GLU A 500 3.96 -4.60 -22.03
CA GLU A 500 2.63 -4.98 -22.50
C GLU A 500 2.62 -5.17 -24.04
N GLU A 501 3.21 -4.24 -24.79
CA GLU A 501 3.35 -4.35 -26.26
C GLU A 501 4.15 -5.58 -26.71
N LYS A 502 5.07 -6.07 -25.88
CA LYS A 502 5.91 -7.25 -26.15
C LYS A 502 5.34 -8.56 -25.62
N GLY A 503 4.22 -8.52 -24.90
CA GLY A 503 3.61 -9.70 -24.27
C GLY A 503 4.28 -10.12 -22.95
N GLY A 504 5.13 -9.27 -22.36
CA GLY A 504 5.69 -9.47 -21.03
C GLY A 504 7.06 -8.81 -20.81
N GLY A 505 7.46 -8.72 -19.55
CA GLY A 505 8.74 -8.15 -19.14
C GLY A 505 8.90 -8.06 -17.63
N VAL A 506 10.09 -7.64 -17.18
CA VAL A 506 10.39 -7.48 -15.75
C VAL A 506 10.99 -6.11 -15.47
N LEU A 507 10.40 -5.37 -14.53
CA LEU A 507 10.99 -4.15 -13.98
C LEU A 507 11.50 -4.40 -12.57
N LEU A 508 12.78 -4.13 -12.35
CA LEU A 508 13.40 -4.16 -11.04
C LEU A 508 13.40 -2.74 -10.48
N TYR A 509 12.52 -2.47 -9.52
CA TYR A 509 12.47 -1.23 -8.77
C TYR A 509 13.43 -1.31 -7.59
N LEU A 510 14.63 -0.75 -7.77
CA LEU A 510 15.73 -0.83 -6.82
C LEU A 510 15.67 0.37 -5.87
N ALA A 511 15.66 0.14 -4.55
CA ALA A 511 15.72 1.19 -3.53
C ALA A 511 17.08 1.92 -3.50
N GLN A 512 17.35 2.73 -4.53
CA GLN A 512 18.60 3.44 -4.77
C GLN A 512 18.31 4.91 -5.14
N GLU A 513 17.63 5.59 -4.23
CA GLU A 513 17.27 7.01 -4.39
C GLU A 513 18.49 7.90 -4.56
N GLY A 514 18.38 8.93 -5.42
CA GLY A 514 19.42 9.93 -5.60
C GLY A 514 20.75 9.36 -6.12
N ARG A 515 20.75 8.29 -6.92
CA ARG A 515 21.98 7.59 -7.33
C ARG A 515 22.73 6.95 -6.15
N GLY A 516 21.99 6.46 -5.15
CA GLY A 516 22.54 5.77 -3.99
C GLY A 516 22.80 6.67 -2.78
N ILE A 517 22.79 8.00 -2.94
CA ILE A 517 23.06 8.96 -1.85
C ILE A 517 21.87 9.16 -0.89
N GLY A 518 20.69 8.66 -1.25
CA GLY A 518 19.46 8.80 -0.46
C GLY A 518 18.70 10.10 -0.69
N LEU A 519 17.43 10.11 -0.26
CA LEU A 519 16.50 11.22 -0.53
C LEU A 519 16.92 12.55 0.12
N ASN A 520 17.39 12.49 1.37
CA ASN A 520 17.85 13.68 2.10
C ASN A 520 18.98 14.39 1.35
N ASN A 521 20.00 13.63 0.93
CA ASN A 521 21.15 14.19 0.23
C ASN A 521 20.82 14.60 -1.21
N LYS A 522 19.87 13.93 -1.87
CA LYS A 522 19.32 14.42 -3.14
C LYS A 522 18.75 15.84 -3.03
N PHE A 523 18.02 16.14 -1.95
CA PHE A 523 17.51 17.50 -1.73
C PHE A 523 18.62 18.50 -1.44
N ARG A 524 19.65 18.11 -0.70
CA ARG A 524 20.85 18.97 -0.51
C ARG A 524 21.55 19.24 -1.84
N ALA A 525 21.71 18.22 -2.68
CA ALA A 525 22.30 18.36 -4.01
C ALA A 525 21.47 19.30 -4.90
N TYR A 526 20.14 19.22 -4.82
CA TYR A 526 19.26 20.16 -5.52
C TYR A 526 19.45 21.61 -5.05
N THR A 527 19.60 21.86 -3.75
CA THR A 527 19.89 23.20 -3.23
C THR A 527 21.22 23.72 -3.76
N LEU A 528 22.26 22.88 -3.75
CA LEU A 528 23.57 23.22 -4.32
C LEU A 528 23.48 23.51 -5.83
N GLN A 529 22.63 22.79 -6.55
CA GLN A 529 22.41 23.00 -7.99
C GLN A 529 21.70 24.32 -8.29
N GLU A 530 20.71 24.71 -7.48
CA GLU A 530 20.09 26.04 -7.58
C GLU A 530 21.10 27.17 -7.32
N ASN A 531 22.15 26.90 -6.54
CA ASN A 531 23.26 27.82 -6.30
C ASN A 531 24.35 27.77 -7.40
N GLY A 532 24.11 27.05 -8.50
CA GLY A 532 24.96 27.07 -9.70
C GLY A 532 25.92 25.91 -9.84
N LEU A 533 25.94 24.93 -8.92
CA LEU A 533 26.72 23.71 -9.10
C LEU A 533 26.01 22.78 -10.09
N ASP A 534 26.77 22.02 -10.88
CA ASP A 534 26.16 20.92 -11.63
C ASP A 534 25.94 19.70 -10.73
N THR A 535 25.30 18.65 -11.28
CA THR A 535 24.97 17.44 -10.50
C THR A 535 26.20 16.77 -9.90
N VAL A 536 27.30 16.65 -10.63
CA VAL A 536 28.48 15.91 -10.16
C VAL A 536 29.24 16.72 -9.13
N ASP A 537 29.35 18.04 -9.31
CA ASP A 537 30.03 18.90 -8.36
C ASP A 537 29.20 19.09 -7.08
N ALA A 538 27.87 19.09 -7.18
CA ALA A 538 26.99 19.04 -6.01
C ALA A 538 27.20 17.75 -5.21
N ASP A 539 27.21 16.59 -5.84
CA ASP A 539 27.42 15.30 -5.16
C ASP A 539 28.81 15.23 -4.50
N ARG A 540 29.86 15.69 -5.20
CA ARG A 540 31.22 15.80 -4.64
C ARG A 540 31.30 16.76 -3.47
N THR A 541 30.59 17.88 -3.53
CA THR A 541 30.48 18.86 -2.43
C THR A 541 29.84 18.25 -1.20
N LEU A 542 28.90 17.32 -1.37
CA LEU A 542 28.34 16.53 -0.27
C LEU A 542 29.23 15.36 0.17
N GLY A 543 30.33 15.09 -0.53
CA GLY A 543 31.25 14.00 -0.23
C GLY A 543 30.90 12.65 -0.87
N PHE A 544 29.99 12.64 -1.85
CA PHE A 544 29.66 11.44 -2.62
C PHE A 544 30.45 11.37 -3.93
N GLY A 545 30.58 10.15 -4.45
CA GLY A 545 31.01 9.92 -5.83
C GLY A 545 29.95 10.35 -6.85
N PRO A 546 30.29 10.30 -8.15
CA PRO A 546 29.36 10.64 -9.23
C PRO A 546 28.18 9.65 -9.35
N ASP A 547 28.34 8.43 -8.82
CA ASP A 547 27.31 7.40 -8.76
C ASP A 547 27.64 6.40 -7.65
N GLU A 548 26.75 6.24 -6.66
CA GLU A 548 26.94 5.29 -5.54
C GLU A 548 26.01 4.07 -5.68
N ARG A 549 25.42 3.88 -6.88
CA ARG A 549 24.53 2.74 -7.13
C ARG A 549 25.32 1.47 -7.36
N ARG A 550 24.71 0.37 -6.94
CA ARG A 550 25.28 -0.97 -7.07
C ARG A 550 24.29 -1.88 -7.78
N TYR A 551 24.67 -2.41 -8.93
CA TYR A 551 23.75 -3.21 -9.75
C TYR A 551 23.87 -4.72 -9.54
N GLY A 552 24.84 -5.19 -8.73
CA GLY A 552 24.96 -6.61 -8.36
C GLY A 552 23.66 -7.18 -7.79
N VAL A 553 22.96 -6.39 -6.96
CA VAL A 553 21.64 -6.75 -6.42
C VAL A 553 20.60 -7.02 -7.50
N ALA A 554 20.63 -6.29 -8.61
CA ALA A 554 19.70 -6.50 -9.71
C ALA A 554 19.97 -7.83 -10.43
N ALA A 555 21.25 -8.18 -10.62
CA ALA A 555 21.62 -9.47 -11.19
C ALA A 555 21.20 -10.62 -10.28
N GLN A 556 21.40 -10.50 -8.96
CA GLN A 556 20.95 -11.49 -8.00
C GLN A 556 19.43 -11.67 -8.03
N ILE A 557 18.65 -10.59 -8.10
CA ILE A 557 17.19 -10.68 -8.27
C ILE A 557 16.83 -11.42 -9.57
N LEU A 558 17.50 -11.14 -10.70
CA LEU A 558 17.25 -11.87 -11.95
C LEU A 558 17.59 -13.36 -11.83
N HIS A 559 18.69 -13.71 -11.19
CA HIS A 559 19.07 -15.11 -10.94
C HIS A 559 18.06 -15.83 -10.06
N GLU A 560 17.58 -15.21 -8.98
CA GLU A 560 16.54 -15.75 -8.10
C GLU A 560 15.20 -15.96 -8.83
N ILE A 561 14.89 -15.10 -9.81
CA ILE A 561 13.70 -15.22 -10.66
C ILE A 561 13.96 -16.22 -11.82
N GLY A 562 15.19 -16.66 -12.05
CA GLY A 562 15.55 -17.60 -13.11
C GLY A 562 15.71 -16.99 -14.51
N ILE A 563 16.02 -15.69 -14.58
CA ILE A 563 16.21 -14.95 -15.83
C ILE A 563 17.71 -14.75 -16.11
N GLY A 564 18.22 -15.42 -17.13
CA GLY A 564 19.65 -15.33 -17.53
C GLY A 564 19.91 -14.56 -18.82
N ARG A 565 18.88 -14.24 -19.62
CA ARG A 565 19.01 -13.67 -20.97
C ARG A 565 17.98 -12.56 -21.21
N ILE A 566 18.44 -11.35 -21.52
CA ILE A 566 17.59 -10.14 -21.48
C ILE A 566 17.80 -9.17 -22.66
N GLU A 567 16.74 -8.44 -23.00
CA GLU A 567 16.79 -7.16 -23.71
C GLU A 567 16.75 -6.05 -22.67
N LEU A 568 17.88 -5.35 -22.45
CA LEU A 568 18.00 -4.39 -21.36
C LEU A 568 17.58 -2.98 -21.81
N LEU A 569 16.55 -2.43 -21.16
CA LEU A 569 16.07 -1.06 -21.38
C LEU A 569 16.90 -0.05 -20.58
N THR A 570 17.98 0.48 -21.18
CA THR A 570 18.89 1.40 -20.51
C THR A 570 19.63 2.36 -21.45
N ASN A 571 19.92 3.55 -20.94
CA ASN A 571 20.89 4.49 -21.52
C ASN A 571 22.16 4.62 -20.65
N ASN A 572 22.26 3.86 -19.55
CA ASN A 572 23.45 3.80 -18.72
C ASN A 572 24.33 2.61 -19.16
N PRO A 573 25.55 2.82 -19.68
CA PRO A 573 26.49 1.75 -19.98
C PRO A 573 26.84 0.90 -18.76
N ASP A 574 26.95 1.48 -17.57
CA ASP A 574 27.34 0.76 -16.35
C ASP A 574 26.33 -0.33 -15.98
N LYS A 575 25.04 -0.12 -16.28
CA LYS A 575 24.00 -1.15 -16.09
C LYS A 575 24.21 -2.33 -17.03
N VAL A 576 24.66 -2.10 -18.26
CA VAL A 576 24.95 -3.18 -19.22
C VAL A 576 26.14 -3.97 -18.71
N GLN A 577 27.24 -3.28 -18.40
CA GLN A 577 28.47 -3.91 -17.92
C GLN A 577 28.23 -4.72 -16.65
N ALA A 578 27.53 -4.15 -15.67
CA ALA A 578 27.26 -4.85 -14.41
C ALA A 578 26.38 -6.10 -14.57
N MET A 579 25.45 -6.13 -15.53
CA MET A 579 24.69 -7.35 -15.84
C MET A 579 25.58 -8.40 -16.50
N GLN A 580 26.44 -8.00 -17.46
CA GLN A 580 27.37 -8.90 -18.14
C GLN A 580 28.40 -9.50 -17.18
N ASP A 581 28.99 -8.68 -16.30
CA ASP A 581 29.96 -9.11 -15.28
C ASP A 581 29.34 -10.10 -14.28
N ALA A 582 28.03 -9.98 -14.02
CA ALA A 582 27.28 -10.88 -13.17
C ALA A 582 26.71 -12.12 -13.90
N GLY A 583 27.13 -12.35 -15.16
CA GLY A 583 26.77 -13.53 -15.95
C GLY A 583 25.39 -13.49 -16.60
N ILE A 584 24.73 -12.33 -16.68
CA ILE A 584 23.48 -12.16 -17.41
C ILE A 584 23.79 -11.85 -18.89
N GLU A 585 23.24 -12.64 -19.80
CA GLU A 585 23.37 -12.43 -21.25
C GLU A 585 22.51 -11.23 -21.70
N VAL A 586 23.13 -10.06 -21.84
CA VAL A 586 22.50 -8.88 -22.43
C VAL A 586 22.57 -8.96 -23.95
N VAL A 587 21.51 -9.46 -24.58
CA VAL A 587 21.46 -9.74 -26.02
C VAL A 587 21.39 -8.46 -26.83
N ASN A 588 20.52 -7.56 -26.40
CA ASN A 588 20.28 -6.27 -27.03
C ASN A 588 20.04 -5.23 -25.95
N ARG A 589 20.38 -3.99 -26.29
CA ARG A 589 20.04 -2.81 -25.51
C ARG A 589 18.97 -2.02 -26.25
N ARG A 590 17.94 -1.61 -25.52
CA ARG A 590 16.93 -0.67 -26.01
C ARG A 590 17.10 0.70 -25.32
N PRO A 591 17.23 1.80 -26.07
CA PRO A 591 17.16 3.13 -25.50
C PRO A 591 15.79 3.40 -24.87
N LEU A 592 15.77 4.11 -23.74
CA LEU A 592 14.53 4.54 -23.10
C LEU A 592 14.74 5.86 -22.37
N HIS A 593 14.12 6.93 -22.85
CA HIS A 593 14.17 8.27 -22.27
C HIS A 593 12.78 8.90 -22.29
N GLY A 594 12.54 9.87 -21.40
CA GLY A 594 11.34 10.70 -21.47
C GLY A 594 11.52 11.89 -22.40
N THR A 595 10.78 12.94 -22.09
CA THR A 595 10.74 14.20 -22.85
C THR A 595 11.78 15.19 -22.34
N LEU A 596 12.56 15.79 -23.25
CA LEU A 596 13.48 16.87 -22.89
C LEU A 596 12.71 18.18 -22.65
N ASN A 597 12.97 18.83 -21.51
CA ASN A 597 12.38 20.11 -21.14
C ASN A 597 13.44 21.04 -20.53
N ARG A 598 13.09 22.31 -20.30
CA ARG A 598 14.05 23.31 -19.78
C ARG A 598 14.63 22.98 -18.41
N TYR A 599 13.92 22.23 -17.57
CA TYR A 599 14.35 21.88 -16.21
C TYR A 599 15.27 20.66 -16.18
N ASN A 600 15.05 19.65 -17.03
CA ASN A 600 15.89 18.44 -17.06
C ASN A 600 17.08 18.53 -18.04
N ARG A 601 17.11 19.51 -18.96
CA ARG A 601 18.20 19.68 -19.92
C ARG A 601 19.60 19.71 -19.27
N PRO A 602 19.88 20.55 -18.25
CA PRO A 602 21.22 20.58 -17.64
C PRO A 602 21.63 19.24 -17.04
N TYR A 603 20.67 18.52 -16.46
CA TYR A 603 20.88 17.20 -15.89
C TYR A 603 21.22 16.14 -16.96
N VAL A 604 20.50 16.15 -18.09
CA VAL A 604 20.77 15.23 -19.21
C VAL A 604 22.13 15.54 -19.84
N GLU A 605 22.47 16.82 -20.02
CA GLU A 605 23.77 17.26 -20.52
C GLU A 605 24.92 16.78 -19.62
N ALA A 606 24.80 16.96 -18.30
CA ALA A 606 25.78 16.47 -17.34
C ALA A 606 25.94 14.94 -17.39
N LYS A 607 24.83 14.19 -17.54
CA LYS A 607 24.88 12.72 -17.69
C LYS A 607 25.64 12.27 -18.93
N VAL A 608 25.47 12.96 -20.05
CA VAL A 608 26.18 12.64 -21.30
C VAL A 608 27.65 13.02 -21.18
N ALA A 609 27.92 14.28 -20.81
CA ALA A 609 29.27 14.84 -20.84
C ALA A 609 30.19 14.30 -19.73
N ARG A 610 29.64 14.05 -18.52
CA ARG A 610 30.44 13.69 -17.33
C ARG A 610 30.29 12.23 -16.92
N ALA A 611 29.17 11.57 -17.22
CA ALA A 611 28.90 10.18 -16.82
C ALA A 611 28.82 9.20 -18.01
N GLY A 612 29.02 9.66 -19.26
CA GLY A 612 29.07 8.78 -20.43
C GLY A 612 27.74 8.12 -20.82
N HIS A 613 26.60 8.64 -20.36
CA HIS A 613 25.29 8.08 -20.69
C HIS A 613 24.94 8.26 -22.18
N TRP A 614 24.27 7.26 -22.76
CA TRP A 614 23.82 7.25 -24.15
C TRP A 614 22.49 8.01 -24.35
N LEU A 615 22.51 9.32 -24.13
CA LEU A 615 21.32 10.21 -24.21
C LEU A 615 21.41 11.27 -25.32
N HIS A 616 22.29 11.08 -26.32
CA HIS A 616 22.44 12.02 -27.44
C HIS A 616 21.15 12.25 -28.21
N ASP A 617 20.35 11.20 -28.43
CA ASP A 617 19.06 11.29 -29.13
C ASP A 617 18.05 12.14 -28.37
N MET A 618 18.04 12.05 -27.03
CA MET A 618 17.19 12.89 -26.19
C MET A 618 17.59 14.36 -26.29
N LEU A 619 18.90 14.65 -26.26
CA LEU A 619 19.42 16.02 -26.41
C LEU A 619 19.14 16.63 -27.79
N ALA A 620 18.95 15.81 -28.81
CA ALA A 620 18.60 16.23 -30.17
C ALA A 620 17.11 16.62 -30.33
N GLN A 621 16.26 16.32 -29.35
CA GLN A 621 14.85 16.72 -29.37
C GLN A 621 14.69 18.23 -29.21
N SER A 622 13.66 18.80 -29.84
CA SER A 622 13.21 20.16 -29.54
C SER A 622 12.76 20.24 -28.07
N THR A 623 13.22 21.24 -27.33
CA THR A 623 12.82 21.44 -25.93
C THR A 623 11.30 21.64 -25.86
N ALA A 624 10.60 20.79 -25.11
CA ALA A 624 9.17 20.97 -24.93
C ALA A 624 8.90 22.20 -24.04
N GLY A 625 8.10 23.16 -24.55
CA GLY A 625 7.59 24.29 -23.78
C GLY A 625 8.40 25.60 -23.82
N ASP A 626 9.01 25.91 -24.96
CA ASP A 626 9.37 27.29 -25.32
C ASP A 626 8.15 28.10 -25.81
#